data_AF-A0A832D4J8-F1
#
_entry.id   AF-A0A832D4J8-F1
#
_cell.length_a   1.000
_cell.length_b   1.000
_cell.length_c   1.000
_cell.angle_alpha   90.00
_cell.angle_beta   90.00
_cell.angle_gamma   90.00
#
_symmetry.space_group_name_H-M   'P 1'
#
loop_
_entity.id
_entity.type
_entity.pdbx_description
1 polymer ?
#
loop_
_entity_poly.entity_id
_entity_poly.type
_entity_poly.pdbx_seq_one_letter_code
_entity_poly.pdbx_strand_id
1 'polypeptide(L)'
;MARARKRLLVVVGLFVIVGVFIWRFPPVRIITRTHAAAQAAARAFDAGRFVTEFWTNQLLPACNRAADVHALVELLRTNPPEAEKKYARKFGLGQKWYFFVCGQAKVLSVDGGEILLCVDRGWETRSESRMRSCLWQHGP
;
A
#
# COMPACT_ATOMS: atom_id res chain seq x y z
N MET A 1 -67.82 13.89 -32.78
CA MET A 1 -66.69 14.85 -32.85
C MET A 1 -66.14 15.33 -31.49
N ALA A 2 -66.88 15.26 -30.37
CA ALA A 2 -66.43 15.80 -29.07
C ALA A 2 -65.24 15.06 -28.40
N ARG A 3 -65.09 13.74 -28.61
CA ARG A 3 -63.96 12.96 -28.02
C ARG A 3 -62.61 13.29 -28.66
N ALA A 4 -62.58 13.66 -29.94
CA ALA A 4 -61.35 14.03 -30.65
C ALA A 4 -60.77 15.35 -30.13
N ARG A 5 -61.63 16.35 -29.89
CA ARG A 5 -61.21 17.64 -29.29
C ARG A 5 -60.72 17.50 -27.86
N LYS A 6 -61.34 16.64 -27.04
CA LYS A 6 -60.86 16.35 -25.68
C LYS A 6 -59.48 15.65 -25.69
N ARG A 7 -59.25 14.70 -26.60
CA ARG A 7 -57.94 14.07 -26.77
C ARG A 7 -56.87 15.06 -27.23
N LEU A 8 -57.21 15.98 -28.14
CA LEU A 8 -56.30 17.03 -28.59
C LEU A 8 -55.87 17.94 -27.42
N LEU A 9 -56.81 18.37 -26.58
CA LEU A 9 -56.51 19.23 -25.43
C LEU A 9 -55.64 18.52 -24.38
N VAL A 10 -55.86 17.21 -24.13
CA VAL A 10 -55.03 16.43 -23.21
C VAL A 10 -53.60 16.26 -23.74
N VAL A 11 -53.44 16.00 -25.04
CA VAL A 11 -52.11 15.87 -25.66
C VAL A 11 -51.35 17.19 -25.61
N VAL A 12 -52.00 18.31 -25.92
CA VAL A 12 -51.37 19.64 -25.82
C VAL A 12 -50.97 19.95 -24.38
N GLY A 13 -51.83 19.64 -23.40
CA GLY A 13 -51.50 19.80 -21.98
C GLY A 13 -50.27 19.00 -21.55
N LEU A 14 -50.15 17.75 -22.00
CA LEU A 14 -48.99 16.89 -21.72
C LEU A 14 -47.70 17.48 -22.28
N PHE A 15 -47.72 17.97 -23.53
CA PHE A 15 -46.55 18.58 -24.16
C PHE A 15 -46.08 19.85 -23.46
N VAL A 16 -47.02 20.67 -22.97
CA VAL A 16 -46.68 21.87 -22.19
C VAL A 16 -46.04 21.50 -20.85
N ILE A 17 -46.57 20.49 -20.16
CA ILE A 17 -45.99 20.02 -18.88
C ILE A 17 -44.58 19.46 -19.10
N VAL A 18 -44.39 18.63 -20.13
CA VAL A 18 -43.07 18.08 -20.47
C VAL A 18 -42.09 19.18 -20.87
N GLY A 19 -42.53 20.17 -21.66
CA GLY A 19 -41.71 21.32 -22.04
C GLY A 19 -41.28 22.15 -20.83
N VAL A 20 -42.19 22.45 -19.90
CA VAL A 20 -41.90 23.17 -18.66
C VAL A 20 -40.96 22.35 -17.75
N PHE A 21 -41.13 21.02 -17.72
CA PHE A 21 -40.29 20.13 -16.93
C PHE A 21 -38.85 20.08 -17.48
N ILE A 22 -38.67 19.95 -18.79
CA ILE A 22 -37.36 19.99 -19.45
C ILE A 22 -36.69 21.36 -19.28
N TRP A 23 -37.47 22.44 -19.29
CA TRP A 23 -36.96 23.78 -19.04
C TRP A 23 -36.53 23.99 -17.58
N ARG A 24 -37.31 23.48 -16.60
CA ARG A 24 -37.01 23.61 -15.17
C ARG A 24 -35.88 22.69 -14.71
N PHE A 25 -35.79 21.50 -15.29
CA PHE A 25 -34.74 20.52 -15.04
C PHE A 25 -34.00 20.24 -16.34
N PRO A 26 -33.06 21.11 -16.77
CA PRO A 26 -32.21 20.82 -17.90
C PRO A 26 -31.42 19.52 -17.58
N PRO A 27 -31.71 18.39 -18.27
CA PRO A 27 -31.24 17.07 -17.85
C PRO A 27 -29.76 16.83 -18.14
N VAL A 28 -29.09 17.77 -18.79
CA VAL A 28 -27.68 17.68 -19.19
C VAL A 28 -26.92 18.94 -18.77
N ARG A 29 -26.08 18.81 -17.75
CA ARG A 29 -25.05 19.81 -17.41
C ARG A 29 -23.88 19.65 -18.38
N ILE A 30 -23.77 20.52 -19.37
CA ILE A 30 -22.63 20.54 -20.29
C ILE A 30 -21.47 21.21 -19.58
N ILE A 31 -20.60 20.41 -18.96
CA ILE A 31 -19.33 20.88 -18.39
C ILE A 31 -18.36 21.03 -19.56
N THR A 32 -17.78 22.21 -19.73
CA THR A 32 -16.77 22.42 -20.77
C THR A 32 -15.55 21.55 -20.48
N ARG A 33 -14.94 21.01 -21.54
CA ARG A 33 -13.73 20.17 -21.42
C ARG A 33 -12.59 20.89 -20.69
N THR A 34 -12.57 22.22 -20.70
CA THR A 34 -11.62 23.05 -19.95
C THR A 34 -11.83 23.00 -18.44
N HIS A 35 -13.08 23.06 -17.94
CA HIS A 35 -13.35 22.89 -16.51
C HIS A 35 -13.13 21.44 -16.05
N ALA A 36 -13.50 20.45 -16.89
CA ALA A 36 -13.22 19.05 -16.61
C ALA A 36 -11.70 18.74 -16.61
N ALA A 37 -10.95 19.31 -17.56
CA ALA A 37 -9.49 19.16 -17.62
C ALA A 37 -8.78 19.90 -16.47
N ALA A 38 -9.22 21.10 -16.10
CA ALA A 38 -8.69 21.83 -14.94
C ALA A 38 -8.97 21.09 -13.63
N GLN A 39 -10.16 20.50 -13.48
CA GLN A 39 -10.51 19.70 -12.30
C GLN A 39 -9.79 18.34 -12.28
N ALA A 40 -9.50 17.76 -13.44
CA ALA A 40 -8.66 16.56 -13.56
C ALA A 40 -7.18 16.86 -13.29
N ALA A 41 -6.66 18.00 -13.75
CA ALA A 41 -5.30 18.46 -13.47
C ALA A 41 -5.11 18.82 -11.98
N ALA A 42 -6.11 19.44 -11.35
CA ALA A 42 -6.13 19.66 -9.90
C ALA A 42 -6.20 18.36 -9.07
N ARG A 43 -6.53 17.23 -9.71
CA ARG A 43 -6.52 15.87 -9.14
C ARG A 43 -5.40 15.01 -9.74
N ALA A 44 -4.43 15.60 -10.42
CA ALA A 44 -3.32 14.85 -11.00
C ALA A 44 -2.59 14.09 -9.88
N PHE A 45 -2.31 12.81 -10.13
CA PHE A 45 -1.63 11.96 -9.18
C PHE A 45 -0.18 12.42 -8.99
N ASP A 46 0.15 12.84 -7.78
CA ASP A 46 1.53 13.16 -7.38
C ASP A 46 2.18 11.91 -6.79
N ALA A 47 2.99 11.25 -7.61
CA ALA A 47 3.72 10.05 -7.22
C ALA A 47 4.73 10.32 -6.08
N GLY A 48 5.37 11.49 -6.07
CA GLY A 48 6.36 11.84 -5.04
C GLY A 48 5.69 11.98 -3.69
N ARG A 49 4.61 12.75 -3.64
CA ARG A 49 3.79 12.90 -2.42
C ARG A 49 3.22 11.58 -1.94
N PHE A 50 2.71 10.76 -2.86
CA PHE A 50 2.18 9.43 -2.52
C PHE A 50 3.26 8.53 -1.90
N VAL A 51 4.47 8.48 -2.49
CA VAL A 51 5.57 7.67 -1.96
C VAL A 51 5.98 8.15 -0.57
N THR A 52 6.10 9.46 -0.36
CA THR A 52 6.43 10.02 0.96
C THR A 52 5.35 9.69 1.99
N GLU A 53 4.07 9.91 1.67
CA GLU A 53 2.96 9.60 2.58
C GLU A 53 2.87 8.09 2.87
N PHE A 54 3.08 7.24 1.87
CA PHE A 54 3.12 5.79 2.04
C PHE A 54 4.27 5.38 2.97
N TRP A 55 5.47 5.89 2.75
CA TRP A 55 6.65 5.56 3.55
C TRP A 55 6.46 5.96 5.01
N THR A 56 6.02 7.21 5.24
CA THR A 56 5.89 7.78 6.59
C THR A 56 4.68 7.24 7.35
N ASN A 57 3.53 7.13 6.69
CA ASN A 57 2.26 6.85 7.39
C ASN A 57 1.81 5.39 7.32
N GLN A 58 2.34 4.60 6.37
CA GLN A 58 1.92 3.21 6.19
C GLN A 58 3.07 2.24 6.44
N LEU A 59 4.21 2.43 5.78
CA LEU A 59 5.31 1.46 5.83
C LEU A 59 5.99 1.43 7.21
N LEU A 60 6.44 2.57 7.73
CA LEU A 60 7.10 2.63 9.04
C LEU A 60 6.17 2.17 10.18
N PRO A 61 4.90 2.59 10.27
CA PRO A 61 3.99 2.09 11.30
C PRO A 61 3.65 0.61 11.14
N ALA A 62 3.68 0.08 9.91
CA ALA A 62 3.48 -1.35 9.69
C ALA A 62 4.60 -2.20 10.28
N CYS A 63 5.80 -1.66 10.51
CA CYS A 63 6.90 -2.39 11.15
C CYS A 63 6.51 -2.91 12.54
N ASN A 64 5.62 -2.22 13.26
CA ASN A 64 5.10 -2.67 14.56
C ASN A 64 4.27 -3.96 14.48
N ARG A 65 3.76 -4.30 13.29
CA ARG A 65 3.01 -5.52 13.01
C ARG A 65 3.81 -6.52 12.16
N ALA A 66 5.04 -6.19 11.79
CA ALA A 66 5.91 -7.09 11.04
C ALA A 66 6.34 -8.27 11.92
N ALA A 67 6.71 -9.37 11.27
CA ALA A 67 7.29 -10.51 11.96
C ALA A 67 8.67 -10.13 12.51
N ASP A 68 9.00 -10.63 13.70
CA ASP A 68 10.37 -10.56 14.22
C ASP A 68 11.30 -11.36 13.30
N VAL A 69 12.40 -10.73 12.91
CA VAL A 69 13.35 -11.30 11.95
C VAL A 69 14.00 -12.59 12.48
N HIS A 70 14.27 -12.70 13.78
CA HIS A 70 14.87 -13.90 14.37
C HIS A 70 13.87 -15.05 14.36
N ALA A 71 12.64 -14.79 14.81
CA ALA A 71 11.58 -15.79 14.83
C ALA A 71 11.26 -16.33 13.43
N LEU A 72 11.26 -15.47 12.41
CA LEU A 72 11.05 -15.91 11.02
C LEU A 72 12.21 -16.78 10.52
N VAL A 73 13.46 -16.36 10.74
CA VAL A 73 14.65 -17.11 10.28
C VAL A 73 14.74 -18.48 10.97
N GLU A 74 14.44 -18.57 12.26
CA GLU A 74 14.39 -19.84 12.99
C GLU A 74 13.30 -20.77 12.45
N LEU A 75 12.11 -20.22 12.18
CA LEU A 75 11.00 -21.00 11.64
C LEU A 75 11.28 -21.44 10.20
N LEU A 76 11.92 -20.60 9.38
CA LEU A 76 12.35 -20.98 8.03
C LEU A 76 13.41 -22.08 8.04
N ARG A 77 14.29 -22.12 9.05
CA ARG A 77 15.29 -23.20 9.19
C ARG A 77 14.69 -24.52 9.64
N THR A 78 13.69 -24.47 10.53
CA THR A 78 13.09 -25.66 11.14
C THR A 78 11.90 -26.20 10.34
N ASN A 79 11.00 -25.32 9.89
CA ASN A 79 9.76 -25.69 9.20
C ASN A 79 9.32 -24.60 8.18
N PRO A 80 9.92 -24.59 6.97
CA PRO A 80 9.57 -23.63 5.91
C PRO A 80 8.06 -23.51 5.59
N PRO A 81 7.28 -24.60 5.43
CA PRO A 81 5.86 -24.46 5.07
C PRO A 81 5.00 -23.84 6.18
N GLU A 82 5.44 -23.90 7.43
CA GLU A 82 4.76 -23.21 8.53
C GLU A 82 5.06 -21.71 8.53
N ALA A 83 6.30 -21.32 8.20
CA ALA A 83 6.67 -19.92 8.01
C ALA A 83 5.86 -19.26 6.88
N GLU A 84 5.68 -19.97 5.77
CA GLU A 84 4.85 -19.51 4.66
C GLU A 84 3.39 -19.28 5.10
N LYS A 85 2.79 -20.23 5.82
CA LYS A 85 1.40 -20.08 6.30
C LYS A 85 1.21 -18.94 7.29
N LYS A 86 2.19 -18.73 8.17
CA LYS A 86 2.05 -17.81 9.31
C LYS A 86 2.44 -16.37 8.98
N TYR A 87 3.47 -16.17 8.15
CA TYR A 87 4.07 -14.87 7.93
C TYR A 87 4.11 -14.42 6.47
N ALA A 88 3.96 -15.32 5.50
CA ALA A 88 3.99 -14.92 4.10
C ALA A 88 2.69 -14.24 3.68
N ARG A 89 2.84 -13.28 2.74
CA ARG A 89 1.74 -12.78 1.94
C ARG A 89 1.95 -13.14 0.48
N LYS A 90 0.88 -13.62 -0.15
CA LYS A 90 0.81 -13.89 -1.58
C LYS A 90 0.07 -12.74 -2.25
N PHE A 91 0.69 -12.13 -3.25
CA PHE A 91 0.04 -11.11 -4.07
C PHE A 91 -0.22 -11.68 -5.47
N GLY A 92 -1.49 -11.68 -5.87
CA GLY A 92 -1.92 -12.18 -7.18
C GLY A 92 -1.81 -13.70 -7.35
N LEU A 93 -1.67 -14.13 -8.60
CA LEU A 93 -1.66 -15.55 -9.00
C LEU A 93 -0.26 -16.18 -9.01
N GLY A 94 0.80 -15.43 -8.66
CA GLY A 94 2.18 -15.90 -8.72
C GLY A 94 2.55 -16.89 -7.60
N GLN A 95 3.61 -17.67 -7.79
CA GLN A 95 4.13 -18.59 -6.76
C GLN A 95 5.12 -17.94 -5.77
N LYS A 96 5.28 -16.62 -5.82
CA LYS A 96 6.21 -15.90 -4.95
C LYS A 96 5.55 -15.52 -3.63
N TRP A 97 6.28 -15.75 -2.55
CA TRP A 97 5.91 -15.38 -1.19
C TRP A 97 6.70 -14.15 -0.76
N TYR A 98 6.02 -13.17 -0.19
CA TYR A 98 6.64 -11.97 0.35
C TYR A 98 6.52 -11.97 1.86
N PHE A 99 7.62 -11.67 2.54
CA PHE A 99 7.68 -11.55 3.99
C PHE A 99 7.97 -10.10 4.34
N PHE A 100 7.31 -9.59 5.38
CA PHE A 100 7.60 -8.28 5.94
C PHE A 100 8.11 -8.45 7.36
N VAL A 101 9.38 -8.05 7.57
CA VAL A 101 10.12 -8.30 8.81
C VAL A 101 10.66 -7.00 9.38
N CYS A 102 10.79 -6.97 10.71
CA CYS A 102 11.45 -5.91 11.44
C CYS A 102 12.29 -6.55 12.56
N GLY A 103 13.43 -5.95 12.86
CA GLY A 103 14.31 -6.44 13.93
C GLY A 103 15.70 -5.83 13.87
N GLN A 104 16.61 -6.42 14.64
CA GLN A 104 17.99 -5.97 14.73
C GLN A 104 18.92 -7.03 14.15
N ALA A 105 20.02 -6.59 13.55
CA ALA A 105 21.02 -7.49 12.99
C ALA A 105 22.41 -6.85 13.09
N LYS A 106 23.44 -7.69 13.14
CA LYS A 106 24.83 -7.24 13.18
C LYS A 106 25.38 -7.05 11.77
N VAL A 107 25.98 -5.89 11.51
CA VAL A 107 26.68 -5.64 10.24
C VAL A 107 27.95 -6.49 10.18
N LEU A 108 28.10 -7.24 9.08
CA LEU A 108 29.28 -8.05 8.79
C LEU A 108 30.23 -7.33 7.82
N SER A 109 29.69 -6.79 6.73
CA SER A 109 30.44 -5.98 5.76
C SER A 109 29.54 -4.95 5.09
N VAL A 110 30.17 -3.95 4.49
CA VAL A 110 29.52 -2.91 3.68
C VAL A 110 30.33 -2.81 2.40
N ASP A 111 29.73 -3.17 1.27
CA ASP A 111 30.41 -3.28 -0.01
C ASP A 111 29.55 -2.64 -1.10
N GLY A 112 30.04 -1.57 -1.75
CA GLY A 112 29.53 -1.06 -3.03
C GLY A 112 28.03 -0.74 -3.14
N GLY A 113 27.29 -0.61 -2.04
CA GLY A 113 25.83 -0.42 -2.03
C GLY A 113 25.04 -1.54 -1.34
N GLU A 114 25.71 -2.59 -0.90
CA GLU A 114 25.12 -3.71 -0.17
C GLU A 114 25.64 -3.75 1.28
N ILE A 115 24.78 -4.20 2.19
CA ILE A 115 25.13 -4.39 3.60
C ILE A 115 24.81 -5.85 3.94
N LEU A 116 25.85 -6.61 4.27
CA LEU A 116 25.70 -7.97 4.75
C LEU A 116 25.41 -7.97 6.25
N LEU A 117 24.29 -8.59 6.63
CA LEU A 117 23.79 -8.61 8.00
C LEU A 117 23.73 -10.04 8.55
N CYS A 118 24.13 -10.20 9.81
CA CYS A 118 23.95 -11.43 10.58
C CYS A 118 22.77 -11.28 11.53
N VAL A 119 21.80 -12.19 11.40
CA VAL A 119 20.55 -12.21 12.17
C VAL A 119 20.56 -13.32 13.24
N ASP A 120 21.73 -13.89 13.55
CA ASP A 120 21.83 -14.96 14.54
C ASP A 120 21.90 -14.38 15.97
N ARG A 121 21.26 -14.98 16.98
CA ARG A 121 21.37 -14.52 18.38
C ARG A 121 22.74 -14.86 19.00
N GLY A 122 23.56 -15.67 18.33
CA GLY A 122 24.88 -16.11 18.80
C GLY A 122 26.02 -15.07 18.72
N TRP A 123 25.78 -13.84 18.25
CA TRP A 123 26.85 -12.83 18.20
C TRP A 123 27.16 -12.19 19.57
N GLU A 124 26.22 -12.25 20.51
CA GLU A 124 26.36 -11.67 21.86
C GLU A 124 27.40 -12.46 22.67
N THR A 125 27.30 -13.80 22.66
CA THR A 125 28.24 -14.71 23.35
C THR A 125 29.64 -14.75 22.72
N ARG A 126 29.77 -14.50 21.41
CA ARG A 126 31.10 -14.48 20.74
C ARG A 126 31.90 -13.21 21.01
N SER A 127 31.24 -12.11 21.38
CA SER A 127 31.91 -10.84 21.70
C SER A 127 32.70 -10.93 23.02
N GLU A 128 32.16 -11.64 24.00
CA GLU A 128 32.76 -11.77 25.33
C GLU A 128 33.99 -12.70 25.32
N SER A 129 33.95 -13.77 24.51
CA SER A 129 35.09 -14.68 24.32
C SER A 129 36.26 -14.00 23.58
N ARG A 130 35.98 -13.10 22.64
CA ARG A 130 37.03 -12.33 21.94
C ARG A 130 37.62 -11.23 22.83
N MET A 131 36.81 -10.62 23.70
CA MET A 131 37.29 -9.67 24.71
C MET A 131 38.18 -10.33 25.76
N ARG A 132 37.81 -11.53 26.26
CA ARG A 132 38.66 -12.32 27.16
C ARG A 132 39.96 -12.76 26.50
N SER A 133 39.95 -13.08 25.21
CA SER A 133 41.18 -13.46 24.49
C SER A 133 42.15 -12.29 24.28
N CYS A 134 41.67 -11.05 24.18
CA CYS A 134 42.55 -9.87 24.06
C CYS A 134 43.13 -9.43 25.42
N LEU A 135 42.40 -9.67 26.52
CA LEU A 135 42.84 -9.33 27.89
C LEU A 135 43.97 -10.21 28.43
N TRP A 136 44.29 -11.33 27.78
CA TRP A 136 45.39 -12.23 28.17
C TRP A 136 46.59 -12.23 27.21
N GLN A 137 46.62 -11.37 26.18
CA GLN A 137 47.74 -11.30 25.23
C GLN A 137 48.75 -10.18 25.53
N HIS A 138 48.58 -9.42 26.61
CA HIS A 138 49.58 -8.47 27.10
C HIS A 138 49.97 -8.77 28.54
N GLY A 139 51.03 -9.56 28.70
CA GLY A 139 51.89 -9.59 29.89
C GLY A 139 52.47 -10.97 30.18
N PRO A 140 53.69 -11.07 30.74
CA PRO A 140 54.63 -10.00 31.11
C PRO A 140 55.60 -9.58 29.98
#